data_AF-A0A4Q3H5E7-F1
#
_entry.id   AF-A0A4Q3H5E7-F1
#
_cell.length_a   1.000
_cell.length_b   1.000
_cell.length_c   1.000
_cell.angle_alpha   90.00
_cell.angle_beta   90.00
_cell.angle_gamma   90.00
#
_symmetry.space_group_name_H-M   'P 1'
#
loop_
_entity.id
_entity.type
_entity.pdbx_description
1 polymer ?
#
loop_
_entity_poly.entity_id
_entity_poly.type
_entity_poly.pdbx_seq_one_letter_code
_entity_poly.pdbx_strand_id
1 'polypeptide(L)'
;VVLAEAVTVALLAAAVTAMLGSAIAAVPQLTAIQMANMALLAFIGTGSMMLVGGAWFAYYIRQEGAQITHLLMIGVGIAAVQMVNAI
;
A
#
# COMPACT_ATOMS: atom_id res chain seq x y z
N VAL A 1 11.99 1.77 -8.81
CA VAL A 1 11.39 2.04 -7.48
C VAL A 1 10.57 3.31 -7.49
N VAL A 2 11.14 4.49 -7.81
CA VAL A 2 10.41 5.77 -7.88
C VAL A 2 9.12 5.71 -8.73
N LEU A 3 9.19 5.08 -9.91
CA LEU A 3 7.98 4.91 -10.73
C LEU A 3 6.89 4.08 -10.02
N ALA A 4 7.29 3.00 -9.33
CA ALA A 4 6.34 2.19 -8.58
C ALA A 4 5.75 2.98 -7.40
N GLU A 5 6.54 3.78 -6.70
CA GLU A 5 6.06 4.68 -5.64
C GLU A 5 5.04 5.68 -6.18
N ALA A 6 5.33 6.33 -7.32
CA ALA A 6 4.41 7.27 -7.95
C ALA A 6 3.08 6.61 -8.34
N VAL A 7 3.13 5.41 -8.91
CA VAL A 7 1.93 4.63 -9.25
C VAL A 7 1.18 4.21 -7.98
N THR A 8 1.86 3.73 -6.95
CA THR A 8 1.25 3.38 -5.65
C THR A 8 0.54 4.58 -5.04
N VAL A 9 1.16 5.76 -5.02
CA VAL A 9 0.56 7.00 -4.49
C VAL A 9 -0.67 7.40 -5.30
N ALA A 10 -0.60 7.34 -6.63
CA ALA A 10 -1.74 7.65 -7.49
C ALA A 10 -2.92 6.69 -7.24
N LEU A 11 -2.65 5.40 -7.10
CA LEU A 11 -3.66 4.39 -6.78
C LEU A 11 -4.27 4.61 -5.39
N LEU A 12 -3.45 4.92 -4.38
CA LEU A 12 -3.94 5.22 -3.02
C LEU A 12 -4.83 6.46 -3.02
N ALA A 13 -4.44 7.53 -3.72
CA ALA A 13 -5.26 8.74 -3.84
C ALA A 13 -6.60 8.43 -4.53
N ALA A 14 -6.58 7.68 -5.64
CA ALA A 14 -7.79 7.27 -6.34
C ALA A 14 -8.71 6.39 -5.47
N ALA A 15 -8.14 5.46 -4.70
CA ALA A 15 -8.89 4.61 -3.78
C ALA A 15 -9.57 5.44 -2.67
N VAL A 16 -8.88 6.43 -2.11
CA VAL A 16 -9.47 7.36 -1.12
C VAL A 16 -10.64 8.12 -1.73
N THR A 17 -10.49 8.66 -2.94
CA THR A 17 -11.59 9.35 -3.64
C THR A 17 -12.77 8.41 -3.88
N ALA A 18 -12.53 7.16 -4.29
CA ALA A 18 -13.58 6.17 -4.51
C ALA A 18 -14.32 5.80 -3.20
N MET A 19 -13.59 5.65 -2.09
CA MET A 19 -14.16 5.37 -0.76
C MET A 19 -14.98 6.54 -0.22
N LEU A 20 -14.52 7.78 -0.40
CA LEU A 20 -15.31 8.97 -0.06
C LEU A 20 -16.56 9.07 -0.95
N GLY A 21 -16.42 8.72 -2.24
CA GLY A 21 -17.54 8.65 -3.18
C GLY A 21 -18.57 7.60 -2.81
N SER A 22 -18.16 6.44 -2.27
CA SER A 22 -19.10 5.41 -1.82
C SER A 22 -19.86 5.80 -0.56
N ALA A 23 -19.22 6.55 0.36
CA ALA A 23 -19.88 7.08 1.56
C ALA A 23 -21.06 8.02 1.26
N ILE A 24 -21.07 8.66 0.09
CA ILE A 24 -22.17 9.52 -0.39
C ILE A 24 -22.99 8.88 -1.52
N ALA A 25 -22.85 7.56 -1.73
CA ALA A 25 -23.50 6.79 -2.80
C ALA A 25 -23.23 7.26 -4.24
N ALA A 26 -22.17 8.05 -4.48
CA ALA A 26 -21.74 8.47 -5.81
C ALA A 26 -20.95 7.37 -6.56
N VAL A 27 -20.33 6.44 -5.83
CA VAL A 27 -19.58 5.30 -6.37
C VAL A 27 -20.11 4.01 -5.72
N PRO A 28 -20.34 2.91 -6.46
CA PRO A 28 -20.73 1.64 -5.87
C PRO A 28 -19.68 1.15 -4.86
N GLN A 29 -20.14 0.71 -3.68
CA GLN A 29 -19.27 0.21 -2.60
C GLN A 29 -18.29 -0.86 -3.08
N LEU A 30 -18.76 -1.82 -3.90
CA LEU A 30 -17.94 -2.89 -4.45
C LEU A 30 -16.78 -2.35 -5.31
N THR A 31 -17.03 -1.32 -6.13
CA THR A 31 -16.00 -0.69 -6.96
C THR A 31 -14.95 0.01 -6.10
N ALA A 32 -15.37 0.72 -5.04
CA ALA A 32 -14.46 1.37 -4.11
C ALA A 32 -13.55 0.34 -3.38
N ILE A 33 -14.12 -0.78 -2.92
CA ILE A 33 -13.38 -1.90 -2.30
C ILE A 33 -12.36 -2.49 -3.28
N GLN A 34 -12.75 -2.76 -4.53
CA GLN A 34 -11.84 -3.28 -5.56
C GLN A 34 -10.67 -2.33 -5.83
N MET A 35 -10.94 -1.02 -5.95
CA MET A 35 -9.89 -0.01 -6.14
C MET A 35 -8.95 0.07 -4.93
N ALA A 36 -9.48 0.02 -3.71
CA ALA A 36 -8.68 -0.01 -2.49
C ALA A 36 -7.81 -1.26 -2.42
N ASN A 37 -8.33 -2.44 -2.76
CA ASN A 37 -7.54 -3.67 -2.81
C ASN A 37 -6.39 -3.59 -3.82
N MET A 38 -6.63 -3.00 -5.00
CA MET A 38 -5.56 -2.77 -5.99
C MET A 38 -4.49 -1.82 -5.45
N ALA A 39 -4.89 -0.71 -4.82
CA ALA A 39 -3.96 0.26 -4.26
C ALA A 39 -3.14 -0.31 -3.11
N LEU A 40 -3.77 -1.06 -2.22
CA LEU A 40 -3.12 -1.72 -1.09
C LEU A 40 -2.17 -2.83 -1.54
N LEU A 41 -2.52 -3.59 -2.58
CA LEU A 41 -1.61 -4.56 -3.18
C LEU A 41 -0.36 -3.88 -3.76
N ALA A 42 -0.53 -2.75 -4.47
CA ALA A 42 0.60 -1.97 -4.96
C ALA A 42 1.47 -1.43 -3.81
N PHE A 43 0.86 -0.98 -2.71
CA PHE A 43 1.57 -0.51 -1.51
C PHE A 43 2.39 -1.62 -0.84
N ILE A 44 1.79 -2.80 -0.63
CA ILE A 44 2.48 -3.98 -0.09
C ILE A 44 3.62 -4.42 -1.02
N GLY A 45 3.37 -4.42 -2.33
CA GLY A 45 4.36 -4.76 -3.35
C GLY A 45 5.56 -3.80 -3.32
N THR A 46 5.31 -2.49 -3.26
CA THR A 46 6.37 -1.48 -3.15
C THR A 46 7.15 -1.59 -1.84
N GLY A 47 6.48 -1.80 -0.70
CA GLY A 47 7.14 -2.08 0.58
C GLY A 47 8.02 -3.33 0.52
N SER A 48 7.55 -4.40 -0.13
CA SER A 48 8.32 -5.64 -0.33
C SER A 48 9.54 -5.43 -1.22
N MET A 49 9.43 -4.67 -2.30
CA MET A 49 10.58 -4.32 -3.15
C MET A 49 11.66 -3.55 -2.38
N MET A 50 11.25 -2.62 -1.52
CA MET A 50 12.17 -1.85 -0.67
C MET A 50 12.79 -2.69 0.45
N LEU A 51 12.02 -3.63 1.02
CA LEU A 51 12.54 -4.57 1.99
C LEU A 51 13.60 -5.46 1.36
N VAL A 52 13.33 -6.07 0.21
CA VAL A 52 14.30 -6.93 -0.49
C VAL A 52 15.53 -6.14 -0.95
N GLY A 53 15.32 -4.99 -1.60
CA GLY A 53 16.41 -4.13 -2.07
C GLY A 53 17.24 -3.58 -0.91
N GLY A 54 16.59 -3.13 0.16
CA GLY A 54 17.28 -2.59 1.33
C GLY A 54 17.91 -3.67 2.21
N ALA A 55 17.44 -4.93 2.22
CA ALA A 55 18.08 -6.04 2.92
C ALA A 55 19.46 -6.36 2.31
N TRP A 56 19.56 -6.27 0.98
CA TRP A 56 20.84 -6.35 0.28
C TRP A 56 21.81 -5.25 0.74
N PHE A 57 21.35 -4.00 0.82
CA PHE A 57 22.18 -2.88 1.31
C PHE A 57 22.47 -2.93 2.81
N ALA A 58 21.53 -3.41 3.63
CA ALA A 58 21.67 -3.51 5.07
C ALA A 58 22.79 -4.46 5.49
N TYR A 59 23.05 -5.51 4.70
CA TYR A 59 24.22 -6.38 4.87
C TYR A 59 25.54 -5.60 4.86
N TYR A 60 25.65 -4.55 4.04
CA TYR A 60 26.87 -3.76 3.87
C TYR A 60 26.90 -2.48 4.73
N ILE A 61 25.75 -1.83 4.95
CA ILE A 61 25.67 -0.46 5.50
C ILE A 61 24.95 -0.43 6.87
N ARG A 62 24.49 -1.58 7.38
CA ARG A 62 23.78 -1.72 8.67
C ARG A 62 22.57 -0.78 8.83
N GLN A 63 21.80 -0.60 7.75
CA GLN A 63 20.58 0.22 7.75
C GLN A 63 19.36 -0.53 8.28
N GLU A 64 19.46 -1.05 9.50
CA GLU A 64 18.42 -1.89 10.12
C GLU A 64 17.11 -1.13 10.37
N GLY A 65 17.19 0.15 10.76
CA GLY A 65 16.01 0.99 11.02
C GLY A 65 15.10 1.15 9.79
N ALA A 66 15.68 1.34 8.60
CA ALA A 66 14.91 1.44 7.36
C ALA A 66 14.22 0.12 7.02
N GLN A 67 14.85 -1.03 7.30
CA GLN A 67 14.24 -2.34 7.07
C GLN A 67 13.00 -2.58 7.95
N ILE A 68 13.07 -2.16 9.23
CA ILE A 68 11.93 -2.24 10.14
C ILE A 68 10.77 -1.39 9.63
N THR A 69 11.04 -0.18 9.12
CA THR A 69 9.99 0.68 8.54
C THR A 69 9.28 0.01 7.36
N HIS A 70 10.02 -0.56 6.40
CA HIS A 70 9.39 -1.24 5.26
C HIS A 70 8.57 -2.45 5.68
N LEU A 71 9.07 -3.24 6.64
CA LEU A 71 8.32 -4.37 7.21
C LEU A 71 7.03 -3.92 7.89
N LEU A 72 7.08 -2.83 8.65
CA LEU A 72 5.91 -2.26 9.30
C LEU A 72 4.89 -1.73 8.28
N MET A 73 5.34 -1.08 7.20
CA MET A 73 4.46 -0.65 6.11
C MET A 73 3.74 -1.83 5.45
N ILE A 74 4.44 -2.95 5.21
CA ILE A 74 3.80 -4.18 4.72
C ILE A 74 2.72 -4.66 5.70
N GLY A 75 3.01 -4.71 7.00
CA GLY A 75 2.05 -5.10 8.03
C GLY A 75 0.81 -4.19 8.06
N VAL A 76 1.00 -2.88 7.98
CA VAL A 76 -0.08 -1.89 7.88
C VAL A 76 -0.92 -2.11 6.62
N GLY A 77 -0.29 -2.39 5.48
CA GLY A 77 -0.98 -2.70 4.24
C GLY A 77 -1.86 -3.95 4.36
N ILE A 78 -1.34 -5.03 4.96
CA ILE A 78 -2.09 -6.26 5.19
C ILE A 78 -3.29 -6.02 6.10
N ALA A 79 -3.09 -5.29 7.21
CA ALA A 79 -4.18 -4.94 8.13
C ALA A 79 -5.26 -4.11 7.42
N ALA A 80 -4.87 -3.12 6.61
CA ALA A 80 -5.79 -2.30 5.85
C ALA A 80 -6.61 -3.12 4.84
N VAL A 81 -6.03 -4.14 4.19
CA VAL A 81 -6.77 -5.06 3.31
C VAL A 81 -7.86 -5.78 4.10
N GLN A 82 -7.55 -6.29 5.29
CA GLN A 82 -8.56 -6.95 6.12
C GLN A 82 -9.69 -6.00 6.51
N MET A 83 -9.36 -4.76 6.89
CA MET A 83 -10.35 -3.74 7.24
C MET A 83 -11.27 -3.40 6.07
N VAL A 84 -10.72 -3.20 4.87
CA VAL A 84 -11.50 -2.83 3.68
C VAL A 84 -12.46 -3.94 3.24
N ASN A 85 -12.07 -5.21 3.38
CA ASN A 85 -12.91 -6.35 2.97
C ASN A 85 -13.84 -6.86 4.08
N ALA A 86 -13.73 -6.32 5.30
CA ALA A 86 -14.65 -6.61 6.40
C ALA A 86 -15.88 -5.68 6.44
N ILE A 87 -15.92 -4.67 5.55
CA ILE A 87 -17.00 -3.68 5.38
C ILE A 87 -17.92 -4.14 4.23
#